data_AF-A0A1H9RH89-F1
#
_entry.id   AF-A0A1H9RH89-F1
#
_cell.length_a   1.000
_cell.length_b   1.000
_cell.length_c   1.000
_cell.angle_alpha   90.00
_cell.angle_beta   90.00
_cell.angle_gamma   90.00
#
_symmetry.space_group_name_H-M   'P 1'
#
loop_
_entity.id
_entity.type
_entity.pdbx_description
1 polymer ?
#
loop_
_entity_poly.entity_id
_entity_poly.type
_entity_poly.pdbx_seq_one_letter_code
_entity_poly.pdbx_strand_id
1 'polypeptide(L)'
;MQNYVFFIALWLVCAVATIGGALLALRWEVGLHVGRIAVGVLFVVGGALLHVINLARGDDYAGFADPAHFDWVTRAWRAVVPPNHVLLIGLLIAFEAAAGILVVAGGRWTRLGYLAVVAFHVPLWLFGWYETVYVLIMLPPLVFLLRQEVRRGHAGHRADGAHPLRSGAHRPQR
;
A
#
# COMPACT_ATOMS: atom_id res chain seq x y z
N MET A 1 20.05 -14.09 10.35
CA MET A 1 19.00 -13.88 11.39
C MET A 1 18.73 -12.41 11.67
N GLN A 2 19.74 -11.57 11.89
CA GLN A 2 19.54 -10.14 12.27
C GLN A 2 18.73 -9.32 11.26
N ASN A 3 18.92 -9.53 9.95
CA ASN A 3 18.13 -8.86 8.92
C ASN A 3 16.64 -9.23 8.99
N TYR A 4 16.30 -10.48 9.28
CA TYR A 4 14.91 -10.92 9.39
C TYR A 4 14.17 -10.27 10.57
N VAL A 5 14.85 -10.10 11.71
CA VAL A 5 14.27 -9.42 12.88
C VAL A 5 13.94 -7.96 12.57
N PHE A 6 14.82 -7.27 11.85
CA PHE A 6 14.58 -5.89 11.43
C PHE A 6 13.34 -5.78 10.52
N PHE A 7 13.22 -6.64 9.50
CA PHE A 7 12.07 -6.61 8.60
C PHE A 7 10.76 -7.00 9.28
N ILE A 8 10.78 -7.96 10.21
CA ILE A 8 9.61 -8.30 11.02
C ILE A 8 9.18 -7.11 11.88
N ALA A 9 10.13 -6.45 12.57
CA ALA A 9 9.83 -5.28 13.38
C ALA A 9 9.27 -4.13 12.53
N LEU A 10 9.86 -3.88 11.36
CA LEU A 10 9.38 -2.89 10.40
C LEU A 10 7.94 -3.18 9.96
N TRP A 11 7.66 -4.43 9.57
CA TRP A 11 6.32 -4.88 9.16
C TRP A 11 5.29 -4.64 10.27
N LEU A 12 5.61 -5.04 11.50
CA LEU A 12 4.73 -4.87 12.66
C LEU A 12 4.49 -3.40 12.98
N VAL A 13 5.55 -2.58 13.01
CA VAL A 13 5.44 -1.13 13.29
C VAL A 13 4.60 -0.45 12.22
N CYS A 14 4.82 -0.76 10.94
CA CYS A 14 4.04 -0.16 9.86
C CYS A 14 2.57 -0.63 9.88
N ALA A 15 2.31 -1.90 10.20
CA ALA A 15 0.94 -2.40 10.35
C ALA A 15 0.21 -1.67 11.49
N VAL A 16 0.84 -1.57 12.67
CA VAL A 16 0.29 -0.83 13.82
C VAL A 16 0.08 0.64 13.48
N ALA A 17 1.05 1.30 12.83
CA ALA A 17 0.93 2.69 12.42
C ALA A 17 -0.16 2.91 11.35
N THR A 18 -0.38 1.94 10.46
CA THR A 18 -1.47 1.98 9.46
C THR A 18 -2.83 1.89 10.15
N ILE A 19 -3.00 0.95 11.07
CA ILE A 19 -4.22 0.79 11.87
C ILE A 19 -4.46 2.04 12.72
N GLY A 20 -3.42 2.49 13.45
CA GLY A 20 -3.46 3.69 14.27
C GLY A 20 -3.80 4.94 13.46
N GLY A 21 -3.19 5.10 12.28
CA GLY A 21 -3.49 6.19 11.34
C GLY A 21 -4.95 6.16 10.85
N ALA A 22 -5.47 4.98 10.51
CA ALA A 22 -6.88 4.82 10.13
C ALA A 22 -7.84 5.17 11.28
N LEU A 23 -7.55 4.72 12.50
CA LEU A 23 -8.35 5.07 13.68
C LEU A 23 -8.27 6.57 14.02
N LEU A 24 -7.07 7.15 13.93
CA LEU A 24 -6.84 8.57 14.19
C LEU A 24 -7.56 9.44 13.16
N ALA A 25 -7.63 8.99 11.91
CA ALA A 25 -8.35 9.64 10.82
C ALA A 25 -9.87 9.67 11.01
N LEU A 26 -10.42 8.95 12.00
CA LEU A 26 -11.82 9.12 12.41
C LEU A 26 -12.07 10.48 13.08
N ARG A 27 -11.03 11.09 13.66
CA ARG A 27 -11.14 12.34 14.42
C ARG A 27 -10.27 13.46 13.87
N TRP A 28 -9.07 13.16 13.36
CA TRP A 28 -8.07 14.16 13.00
C TRP A 28 -7.41 13.89 11.66
N GLU A 29 -7.15 14.95 10.89
CA GLU A 29 -6.56 14.83 9.54
C GLU A 29 -5.14 14.26 9.53
N VAL A 30 -4.41 14.42 10.64
CA VAL A 30 -3.06 13.87 10.80
C VAL A 30 -3.05 12.34 10.68
N GLY A 31 -4.16 11.66 11.02
CA GLY A 31 -4.27 10.21 10.89
C GLY A 31 -4.08 9.70 9.47
N LEU A 32 -4.57 10.45 8.46
CA LEU A 32 -4.36 10.06 7.06
C LEU A 32 -2.90 10.18 6.65
N HIS A 33 -2.17 11.17 7.17
CA HIS A 33 -0.75 11.34 6.89
C HIS A 33 0.07 10.21 7.51
N VAL A 34 -0.23 9.87 8.77
CA VAL A 34 0.41 8.72 9.45
C VAL A 34 0.16 7.43 8.68
N GLY A 35 -1.09 7.15 8.30
CA GLY A 35 -1.43 5.96 7.52
C GLY A 35 -0.72 5.91 6.16
N ARG A 36 -0.67 7.04 5.44
CA ARG A 36 0.02 7.13 4.14
C ARG A 36 1.51 6.87 4.25
N ILE A 37 2.16 7.49 5.22
CA ILE A 37 3.61 7.32 5.43
C ILE A 37 3.89 5.86 5.85
N ALA A 38 3.10 5.30 6.77
CA ALA A 38 3.27 3.92 7.21
C ALA A 38 3.14 2.92 6.06
N VAL A 39 2.11 3.06 5.22
CA VAL A 39 1.90 2.20 4.04
C VAL A 39 3.00 2.42 2.99
N GLY A 40 3.40 3.67 2.73
CA GLY A 40 4.49 3.98 1.82
C GLY A 40 5.81 3.35 2.24
N VAL A 41 6.17 3.47 3.53
CA VAL A 41 7.36 2.85 4.11
C VAL A 41 7.28 1.32 4.06
N LEU A 42 6.12 0.75 4.37
CA LEU A 42 5.91 -0.70 4.28
C LEU A 42 6.18 -1.23 2.87
N PHE A 43 5.65 -0.58 1.85
CA PHE A 43 5.81 -1.04 0.47
C PHE A 43 7.21 -0.81 -0.09
N VAL A 44 7.82 0.35 0.18
CA VAL A 44 9.16 0.67 -0.34
C VAL A 44 10.24 -0.09 0.41
N VAL A 45 10.21 -0.06 1.75
CA VAL A 45 11.27 -0.64 2.57
C VAL A 45 10.94 -2.09 2.93
N GLY A 46 9.72 -2.35 3.42
CA GLY A 46 9.31 -3.69 3.85
C GLY A 46 9.07 -4.68 2.71
N GLY A 47 8.66 -4.20 1.53
CA GLY A 47 8.46 -5.00 0.32
C GLY A 47 9.64 -4.87 -0.64
N ALA A 48 9.71 -3.75 -1.38
CA ALA A 48 10.62 -3.62 -2.51
C ALA A 48 12.10 -3.81 -2.13
N LEU A 49 12.58 -3.15 -1.08
CA LEU A 49 13.96 -3.31 -0.61
C LEU A 49 14.24 -4.73 -0.09
N LEU A 50 13.29 -5.35 0.62
CA LEU A 50 13.44 -6.73 1.08
C LEU A 50 13.58 -7.69 -0.10
N HIS A 51 12.74 -7.54 -1.12
CA HIS A 51 12.81 -8.37 -2.32
C HIS A 51 14.10 -8.15 -3.11
N VAL A 52 14.62 -6.91 -3.19
CA VAL A 52 15.95 -6.62 -3.76
C VAL A 52 17.04 -7.38 -3.00
N ILE A 53 17.02 -7.34 -1.66
CA ILE A 53 18.01 -8.01 -0.81
C ILE A 53 17.95 -9.53 -1.02
N ASN A 54 16.77 -10.11 -1.05
CA ASN A 54 16.57 -11.55 -1.27
C ASN A 54 17.06 -11.97 -2.66
N LEU A 55 16.73 -11.19 -3.70
CA LEU A 55 17.19 -11.47 -5.06
C LEU A 55 18.73 -11.38 -5.17
N ALA A 56 19.33 -10.39 -4.52
CA ALA A 56 20.79 -10.24 -4.46
C ALA A 56 21.49 -11.38 -3.71
N ARG A 57 20.78 -12.09 -2.82
CA ARG A 57 21.28 -13.30 -2.13
C ARG A 57 21.11 -14.58 -2.94
N GLY A 58 20.39 -14.53 -4.06
CA GLY A 58 20.07 -15.69 -4.87
C GLY A 58 18.86 -16.48 -4.40
N ASP A 59 17.96 -15.87 -3.61
CA ASP A 59 16.70 -16.52 -3.23
C ASP A 59 15.81 -16.71 -4.47
N ASP A 60 15.39 -17.94 -4.74
CA ASP A 60 14.58 -18.32 -5.91
C ASP A 60 13.06 -18.32 -5.64
N TYR A 61 12.68 -18.06 -4.38
CA TYR A 61 11.29 -18.03 -3.90
C TYR A 61 10.55 -19.37 -4.03
N ALA A 62 11.22 -20.50 -4.25
CA ALA A 62 10.56 -21.79 -4.47
C ALA A 62 9.66 -22.21 -3.30
N GLY A 63 10.10 -21.93 -2.06
CA GLY A 63 9.37 -22.29 -0.84
C GLY A 63 8.27 -21.30 -0.42
N PHE A 64 8.07 -20.17 -1.11
CA PHE A 64 7.14 -19.14 -0.67
C PHE A 64 5.69 -19.64 -0.60
N ALA A 65 5.28 -20.49 -1.54
CA ALA A 65 3.92 -21.04 -1.60
C ALA A 65 3.76 -22.41 -0.92
N ASP A 66 4.76 -22.86 -0.15
CA ASP A 66 4.68 -24.12 0.61
C ASP A 66 3.54 -24.13 1.66
N PRO A 67 3.20 -23.01 2.35
CA PRO A 67 2.09 -22.98 3.29
C PRO A 67 0.73 -22.64 2.66
N ALA A 68 0.62 -22.60 1.32
CA ALA A 68 -0.61 -22.21 0.65
C ALA A 68 -1.80 -23.12 1.00
N HIS A 69 -3.01 -22.55 1.06
CA HIS A 69 -4.21 -23.32 1.44
C HIS A 69 -4.61 -24.38 0.42
N PHE A 70 -4.19 -24.20 -0.84
CA PHE A 70 -4.58 -25.06 -1.94
C PHE A 70 -3.36 -25.55 -2.71
N ASP A 71 -3.26 -26.85 -2.94
CA ASP A 71 -2.15 -27.48 -3.66
C ASP A 71 -1.91 -26.90 -5.06
N TRP A 72 -2.97 -26.44 -5.73
CA TRP A 72 -2.83 -25.84 -7.06
C TRP A 72 -2.07 -24.51 -7.02
N VAL A 73 -2.14 -23.75 -5.91
CA VAL A 73 -1.37 -22.52 -5.71
C VAL A 73 0.11 -22.85 -5.59
N THR A 74 0.47 -23.81 -4.74
CA THR A 74 1.86 -24.28 -4.58
C THR A 74 2.42 -24.80 -5.90
N ARG A 75 1.65 -25.62 -6.64
CA ARG A 75 2.09 -26.16 -7.95
C ARG A 75 2.26 -25.06 -8.99
N ALA A 76 1.29 -24.14 -9.10
CA ALA A 76 1.38 -23.03 -10.04
C ALA A 76 2.58 -22.13 -9.72
N TRP A 77 2.79 -21.82 -8.43
CA TRP A 77 3.93 -21.04 -7.98
C TRP A 77 5.26 -21.69 -8.37
N ARG A 78 5.47 -22.96 -8.00
CA ARG A 78 6.71 -23.70 -8.31
C ARG A 78 6.95 -23.85 -9.81
N ALA A 79 5.90 -23.91 -10.62
CA ALA A 79 6.01 -24.00 -12.08
C ALA A 79 6.36 -22.65 -12.75
N VAL A 80 5.95 -21.52 -12.16
CA VAL A 80 6.04 -20.22 -12.82
C VAL A 80 7.11 -19.33 -12.19
N VAL A 81 7.17 -19.22 -10.86
CA VAL A 81 7.99 -18.22 -10.17
C VAL A 81 9.46 -18.60 -10.15
N PRO A 82 9.89 -19.75 -9.61
CA PRO A 82 11.33 -20.07 -9.51
C PRO A 82 12.07 -20.05 -10.87
N PRO A 83 11.51 -20.60 -11.96
CA PRO A 83 12.17 -20.54 -13.27
C PRO A 83 12.32 -19.11 -13.82
N ASN A 84 11.50 -18.16 -13.36
CA ASN A 84 11.43 -16.79 -13.88
C ASN A 84 11.64 -15.73 -12.78
N HIS A 85 12.22 -16.10 -11.64
CA HIS A 85 12.14 -15.29 -10.42
C HIS A 85 12.79 -13.91 -10.58
N VAL A 86 13.89 -13.78 -11.32
CA VAL A 86 14.53 -12.48 -11.59
C VAL A 86 13.55 -11.51 -12.25
N LEU A 87 12.80 -11.96 -13.27
CA LEU A 87 11.82 -11.13 -13.95
C LEU A 87 10.60 -10.84 -13.07
N LEU A 88 9.99 -11.88 -12.50
CA LEU A 88 8.73 -11.76 -11.77
C LEU A 88 8.90 -11.02 -10.44
N ILE A 89 9.95 -11.32 -9.70
CA ILE A 89 10.28 -10.58 -8.46
C ILE A 89 10.79 -9.17 -8.80
N GLY A 90 11.51 -8.99 -9.91
CA GLY A 90 11.88 -7.66 -10.40
C GLY A 90 10.66 -6.78 -10.70
N LEU A 91 9.64 -7.34 -11.35
CA LEU A 91 8.37 -6.65 -11.58
C LEU A 91 7.62 -6.38 -10.27
N LEU A 92 7.64 -7.31 -9.32
CA LEU A 92 7.07 -7.11 -7.99
C LEU A 92 7.74 -5.94 -7.26
N ILE A 93 9.08 -5.89 -7.25
CA ILE A 93 9.87 -4.78 -6.67
C ILE A 93 9.45 -3.44 -7.28
N ALA A 94 9.38 -3.37 -8.61
CA ALA A 94 8.99 -2.15 -9.31
C ALA A 94 7.55 -1.74 -8.97
N PHE A 95 6.64 -2.71 -8.92
CA PHE A 95 5.25 -2.49 -8.52
C PHE A 95 5.15 -1.97 -7.09
N GLU A 96 5.80 -2.61 -6.13
CA GLU A 96 5.72 -2.21 -4.73
C GLU A 96 6.33 -0.84 -4.47
N ALA A 97 7.49 -0.56 -5.08
CA ALA A 97 8.11 0.75 -5.02
C ALA A 97 7.19 1.83 -5.60
N ALA A 98 6.61 1.58 -6.79
CA ALA A 98 5.67 2.50 -7.42
C ALA A 98 4.42 2.73 -6.55
N ALA A 99 3.81 1.66 -6.03
CA ALA A 99 2.64 1.74 -5.17
C ALA A 99 2.93 2.54 -3.90
N GLY A 100 4.05 2.27 -3.23
CA GLY A 100 4.47 2.98 -2.02
C GLY A 100 4.73 4.47 -2.27
N ILE A 101 5.40 4.82 -3.37
CA ILE A 101 5.62 6.22 -3.77
C ILE A 101 4.29 6.92 -4.09
N LEU A 102 3.41 6.25 -4.84
CA LEU A 102 2.11 6.79 -5.21
C LEU A 102 1.24 7.09 -3.98
N VAL A 103 1.22 6.22 -2.97
CA VAL A 103 0.49 6.45 -1.71
C VAL A 103 0.92 7.75 -1.04
N VAL A 104 2.20 8.11 -1.11
CA VAL A 104 2.73 9.33 -0.47
C VAL A 104 2.59 10.57 -1.37
N ALA A 105 2.53 10.41 -2.70
CA ALA A 105 2.57 11.51 -3.69
C ALA A 105 1.43 12.55 -3.61
N GLY A 106 0.28 12.22 -3.02
CA GLY A 106 -0.84 13.14 -2.84
C GLY A 106 -1.87 13.13 -3.97
N GLY A 107 -3.03 13.72 -3.68
CA GLY A 107 -4.12 13.89 -4.66
C GLY A 107 -4.60 12.58 -5.28
N ARG A 108 -4.75 12.57 -6.62
CA ARG A 108 -5.20 11.38 -7.37
C ARG A 108 -4.20 10.21 -7.32
N TRP A 109 -2.91 10.50 -7.16
CA TRP A 109 -1.86 9.48 -7.13
C TRP A 109 -1.93 8.63 -5.86
N THR A 110 -2.22 9.25 -4.72
CA THR A 110 -2.45 8.52 -3.46
C THR A 110 -3.59 7.51 -3.58
N ARG A 111 -4.67 7.84 -4.29
CA ARG A 111 -5.78 6.91 -4.51
C ARG A 111 -5.37 5.72 -5.36
N LEU A 112 -4.61 5.97 -6.43
CA LEU A 112 -4.09 4.90 -7.28
C LEU A 112 -3.11 4.01 -6.51
N GLY A 113 -2.25 4.61 -5.69
CA GLY A 113 -1.36 3.89 -4.77
C GLY A 113 -2.13 2.99 -3.81
N TYR A 114 -3.14 3.52 -3.12
CA TYR A 114 -3.97 2.71 -2.21
C TYR A 114 -4.76 1.61 -2.94
N LEU A 115 -5.26 1.88 -4.15
CA LEU A 115 -5.91 0.86 -4.97
C LEU A 115 -4.95 -0.28 -5.29
N ALA A 116 -3.72 0.05 -5.71
CA ALA A 116 -2.68 -0.94 -5.98
C ALA A 116 -2.33 -1.74 -4.71
N VAL A 117 -2.15 -1.06 -3.57
CA VAL A 117 -1.88 -1.69 -2.27
C VAL A 117 -3.00 -2.66 -1.87
N VAL A 118 -4.26 -2.25 -1.98
CA VAL A 118 -5.41 -3.12 -1.67
C VAL A 118 -5.47 -4.31 -2.62
N ALA A 119 -5.33 -4.06 -3.94
CA ALA A 119 -5.32 -5.11 -4.94
C ALA A 119 -4.19 -6.13 -4.72
N PHE A 120 -3.04 -5.69 -4.22
CA PHE A 120 -1.92 -6.56 -3.84
C PHE A 120 -2.23 -7.42 -2.61
N HIS A 121 -2.92 -6.88 -1.61
CA HIS A 121 -3.26 -7.63 -0.39
C HIS A 121 -4.34 -8.70 -0.63
N VAL A 122 -5.29 -8.44 -1.54
CA VAL A 122 -6.41 -9.36 -1.80
C VAL A 122 -5.96 -10.79 -2.15
N PRO A 123 -5.00 -11.06 -3.03
CA PRO A 123 -4.58 -12.43 -3.33
C PRO A 123 -3.66 -13.06 -2.26
N LEU A 124 -3.08 -12.28 -1.33
CA LEU A 124 -2.08 -12.80 -0.39
C LEU A 124 -2.64 -13.89 0.53
N TRP A 125 -3.94 -13.86 0.86
CA TRP A 125 -4.52 -14.89 1.73
C TRP A 125 -4.35 -16.31 1.17
N LEU A 126 -4.15 -16.48 -0.13
CA LEU A 126 -3.94 -17.78 -0.76
C LEU A 126 -2.66 -18.50 -0.28
N PHE A 127 -1.67 -17.75 0.21
CA PHE A 127 -0.32 -18.25 0.50
C PHE A 127 -0.14 -18.85 1.89
N GLY A 128 -1.17 -18.82 2.73
CA GLY A 128 -1.16 -19.51 4.01
C GLY A 128 -1.84 -18.75 5.14
N TRP A 129 -1.76 -19.32 6.34
CA TRP A 129 -2.49 -18.79 7.49
C TRP A 129 -1.91 -17.47 7.99
N TYR A 130 -0.59 -17.29 7.91
CA TYR A 130 0.08 -16.05 8.29
C TYR A 130 -0.42 -14.87 7.43
N GLU A 131 -0.42 -15.06 6.12
CA GLU A 131 -0.87 -14.08 5.13
C GLU A 131 -2.37 -13.85 5.26
N THR A 132 -3.16 -14.88 5.52
CA THR A 132 -4.60 -14.75 5.73
C THR A 132 -4.92 -13.83 6.91
N VAL A 133 -4.30 -14.09 8.06
CA VAL A 133 -4.48 -13.26 9.26
C VAL A 133 -4.01 -11.83 8.99
N TYR A 134 -2.85 -11.68 8.35
CA TYR A 134 -2.30 -10.38 8.00
C TYR A 134 -3.25 -9.57 7.08
N VAL A 135 -3.78 -10.21 6.03
CA VAL A 135 -4.76 -9.60 5.12
C VAL A 135 -6.01 -9.19 5.86
N LEU A 136 -6.59 -10.06 6.69
CA LEU A 136 -7.80 -9.73 7.46
C LEU A 136 -7.62 -8.52 8.38
N ILE A 137 -6.42 -8.34 8.95
CA ILE A 137 -6.07 -7.20 9.80
C ILE A 137 -5.84 -5.93 8.97
N MET A 138 -5.10 -6.04 7.86
CA MET A 138 -4.65 -4.88 7.08
C MET A 138 -5.70 -4.35 6.09
N LEU A 139 -6.56 -5.20 5.55
CA LEU A 139 -7.50 -4.79 4.50
C LEU A 139 -8.53 -3.74 4.99
N PRO A 140 -9.14 -3.85 6.18
CA PRO A 140 -10.06 -2.84 6.69
C PRO A 140 -9.47 -1.42 6.81
N PRO A 141 -8.31 -1.19 7.47
CA PRO A 141 -7.73 0.15 7.53
C PRO A 141 -7.29 0.66 6.15
N LEU A 142 -6.75 -0.18 5.27
CA LEU A 142 -6.37 0.22 3.91
C LEU A 142 -7.57 0.69 3.09
N VAL A 143 -8.67 -0.06 3.11
CA VAL A 143 -9.92 0.31 2.43
C VAL A 143 -10.52 1.58 3.04
N PHE A 144 -10.44 1.74 4.35
CA PHE A 144 -10.89 2.96 5.03
C PHE A 144 -10.09 4.19 4.56
N LEU A 145 -8.75 4.11 4.56
CA LEU A 145 -7.87 5.19 4.13
C LEU A 145 -8.11 5.56 2.66
N LEU A 146 -8.25 4.55 1.77
CA LEU A 146 -8.63 4.76 0.37
C LEU A 146 -9.96 5.52 0.24
N ARG A 147 -10.99 5.11 0.99
CA ARG A 147 -12.31 5.76 0.97
C ARG A 147 -12.22 7.22 1.42
N GLN A 148 -11.40 7.52 2.43
CA GLN A 148 -11.20 8.90 2.89
C GLN A 148 -10.54 9.76 1.81
N GLU A 149 -9.51 9.23 1.13
CA GLU A 149 -8.83 9.94 0.03
C GLU A 149 -9.75 10.18 -1.18
N VAL A 150 -10.65 9.24 -1.47
CA VAL A 150 -11.71 9.41 -2.49
C VAL A 150 -12.69 10.52 -2.09
N ARG A 151 -13.16 10.53 -0.84
CA ARG A 151 -14.06 11.57 -0.33
C ARG A 151 -13.45 12.96 -0.38
N ARG A 152 -12.17 13.10 0.00
CA ARG A 152 -11.47 14.39 0.04
C ARG A 152 -11.37 15.06 -1.32
N GLY A 153 -10.91 14.36 -2.35
CA GLY A 153 -10.83 14.97 -3.68
C GLY A 153 -12.19 15.19 -4.36
N HIS A 154 -13.28 14.50 -3.94
CA HIS A 154 -14.63 14.92 -4.37
C HIS A 154 -15.06 16.24 -3.71
N ALA A 155 -14.73 16.44 -2.42
CA ALA A 155 -15.00 17.69 -1.73
C ALA A 155 -14.18 18.85 -2.32
N GLY A 156 -12.90 18.63 -2.63
CA GLY A 156 -12.05 19.63 -3.30
C GLY A 156 -12.59 20.04 -4.67
N HIS A 157 -12.99 19.08 -5.51
CA HIS A 157 -13.55 19.39 -6.83
C HIS A 157 -14.86 20.19 -6.76
N ARG A 158 -15.71 19.93 -5.76
CA ARG A 158 -16.93 20.72 -5.53
C ARG A 158 -16.65 22.14 -5.05
N ALA A 159 -15.63 22.32 -4.20
CA ALA A 159 -15.23 23.64 -3.74
C ALA A 159 -14.66 24.50 -4.88
N ASP A 160 -13.83 23.92 -5.77
CA ASP A 160 -13.27 24.61 -6.92
C ASP A 160 -14.35 25.02 -7.94
N GLY A 161 -15.34 24.15 -8.18
CA GLY A 161 -16.47 24.44 -9.08
C GLY A 161 -17.50 25.44 -8.52
N ALA A 162 -17.48 25.69 -7.21
CA ALA A 162 -18.41 26.59 -6.54
C ALA A 162 -17.90 28.04 -6.42
N HIS A 163 -16.69 28.36 -6.92
CA HIS A 163 -16.21 29.74 -6.93
C HIS A 163 -17.03 30.57 -7.92
N PRO A 164 -18.00 31.39 -7.47
CA PRO A 164 -18.78 32.18 -8.40
C PRO A 164 -17.89 33.33 -8.86
N LEU A 165 -18.03 33.68 -10.14
CA LEU A 165 -17.54 34.90 -10.74
C LEU A 165 -17.96 36.10 -9.87
N ARG A 166 -17.12 36.53 -8.93
CA ARG A 166 -17.24 37.86 -8.31
C ARG A 166 -16.67 38.84 -9.33
N SER A 167 -17.46 39.11 -10.37
CA SER A 167 -17.21 40.20 -11.30
C SER A 167 -17.16 41.51 -10.52
N GLY A 168 -16.22 42.36 -10.91
CA GLY A 168 -15.99 43.66 -10.31
C GLY A 168 -17.26 44.51 -10.25
N ALA A 169 -17.51 45.08 -9.08
CA ALA A 169 -18.28 46.31 -8.95
C ALA A 169 -17.33 47.36 -8.37
N HIS A 170 -16.67 48.06 -9.29
CA HIS A 170 -15.94 49.28 -9.03
C HIS A 170 -16.94 50.33 -8.54
N ARG A 171 -16.80 50.79 -7.29
CA ARG A 171 -17.53 51.95 -6.77
C ARG A 171 -16.53 53.08 -6.56
N PRO A 172 -16.57 54.17 -7.36
CA PRO A 172 -15.77 55.36 -7.06
C PRO A 172 -16.43 56.10 -5.89
N GLN A 173 -15.62 56.41 -4.88
CA GLN A 173 -16.02 57.30 -3.78
C GLN A 173 -16.03 58.74 -4.30
N ARG A 174 -17.14 59.44 -4.06
CA ARG A 174 -17.24 60.90 -4.09
C ARG A 174 -17.08 61.42 -2.68
#